data_AF-A0A9X6YEL7-F1
#
_entry.id   AF-A0A9X6YEL7-F1
#
_cell.length_a   1.000
_cell.length_b   1.000
_cell.length_c   1.000
_cell.angle_alpha   90.00
_cell.angle_beta   90.00
_cell.angle_gamma   90.00
#
_symmetry.space_group_name_H-M   'P 1'
#
loop_
_entity.id
_entity.type
_entity.pdbx_description
1 polymer ?
#
loop_
_entity_poly.entity_id
_entity_poly.type
_entity_poly.pdbx_seq_one_letter_code
_entity_poly.pdbx_strand_id
1 'polypeptide(L)'
;MFERIMQLITGSNNNTAGRDNNTAGRDVNTAGRDVHNTHIYSFNPHPIRFYENDIKEIVECFVEELDVIGNIIQETNDFYRPHIEIKNEINNLSDGCFEHIKKESMAYFDKIDAFLSDRRNEEFLKKYLSTAKEINNKIVCNRSEFNYFEKIFDAIYNYIVDRANYQFAFDRELIWVFLHFMYYNCDIGEKYDTTT
;
A
#
# COMPACT_ATOMS: atom_id res chain seq x y z
N MET A 1 -34.09 9.46 0.86
CA MET A 1 -33.99 10.60 -0.08
C MET A 1 -33.68 11.83 0.75
N PHE A 2 -32.40 12.15 0.93
CA PHE A 2 -31.93 13.26 1.76
C PHE A 2 -31.20 14.27 0.88
N GLU A 3 -31.47 15.56 1.10
CA GLU A 3 -31.00 16.70 0.31
C GLU A 3 -30.70 17.84 1.29
N ARG A 4 -29.73 18.70 0.95
CA ARG A 4 -29.38 19.98 1.62
C ARG A 4 -28.76 19.96 3.02
N ILE A 5 -27.45 19.73 3.04
CA ILE A 5 -26.48 20.25 4.02
C ILE A 5 -25.25 20.72 3.21
N MET A 6 -24.74 21.95 3.29
CA MET A 6 -25.22 23.17 3.97
C MET A 6 -24.62 24.44 3.27
N GLN A 7 -25.08 25.64 3.64
CA GLN A 7 -24.36 26.91 3.43
C GLN A 7 -24.47 27.77 4.71
N LEU A 8 -23.35 28.23 5.27
CA LEU A 8 -23.19 29.52 5.99
C LEU A 8 -21.84 29.63 6.74
N ILE A 9 -20.86 30.30 6.12
CA ILE A 9 -19.88 31.18 6.80
C ILE A 9 -19.76 32.42 5.90
N THR A 10 -20.73 33.34 5.96
CA THR A 10 -20.65 34.62 6.70
C THR A 10 -19.42 35.46 6.33
N GLY A 11 -19.61 36.44 5.45
CA GLY A 11 -18.52 37.30 4.95
C GLY A 11 -18.99 38.60 4.27
N SER A 12 -20.11 39.18 4.68
CA SER A 12 -20.60 40.45 4.12
C SER A 12 -20.13 41.64 4.96
N ASN A 13 -19.56 42.67 4.31
CA ASN A 13 -19.82 44.05 4.69
C ASN A 13 -19.55 45.04 3.53
N ASN A 14 -20.22 46.19 3.56
CA ASN A 14 -20.54 46.98 2.37
C ASN A 14 -19.68 48.22 2.15
N ASN A 15 -19.68 48.67 0.88
CA ASN A 15 -19.38 49.99 0.33
C ASN A 15 -19.27 51.20 1.29
N THR A 16 -18.24 52.02 1.06
CA THR A 16 -18.34 53.49 0.98
C THR A 16 -17.44 54.02 -0.14
N ALA A 17 -17.76 55.16 -0.77
CA ALA A 17 -17.05 55.66 -1.95
C ALA A 17 -16.84 57.19 -1.93
N GLY A 18 -15.83 57.70 -2.67
CA GLY A 18 -15.78 59.11 -3.10
C GLY A 18 -14.41 59.71 -3.43
N ARG A 19 -14.26 60.15 -4.70
CA ARG A 19 -13.41 61.28 -5.20
C ARG A 19 -11.87 61.11 -5.14
N ASP A 20 -11.02 61.80 -5.92
CA ASP A 20 -11.06 62.51 -7.23
C ASP A 20 -9.57 62.86 -7.59
N ASN A 21 -9.04 62.96 -8.82
CA ASN A 21 -9.43 62.51 -10.18
C ASN A 21 -8.18 62.62 -11.14
N ASN A 22 -8.28 62.25 -12.43
CA ASN A 22 -7.25 62.30 -13.52
C ASN A 22 -6.05 61.33 -13.39
N THR A 23 -5.41 60.81 -14.46
CA THR A 23 -5.15 61.39 -15.81
C THR A 23 -5.27 60.36 -16.97
N ALA A 24 -5.46 60.85 -18.20
CA ALA A 24 -5.88 60.11 -19.40
C ALA A 24 -4.91 59.05 -19.99
N GLY A 25 -5.44 57.85 -20.24
CA GLY A 25 -5.88 57.41 -21.59
C GLY A 25 -4.83 56.98 -22.65
N ARG A 26 -4.97 55.72 -23.13
CA ARG A 26 -4.96 55.30 -24.54
C ARG A 26 -5.23 53.79 -24.68
N ASP A 27 -6.06 53.41 -25.65
CA ASP A 27 -6.34 52.01 -25.99
C ASP A 27 -5.20 51.40 -26.82
N VAL A 28 -4.69 50.22 -26.43
CA VAL A 28 -3.98 49.31 -27.34
C VAL A 28 -4.26 47.85 -26.97
N ASN A 29 -5.03 47.19 -27.83
CA ASN A 29 -5.09 45.74 -28.13
C ASN A 29 -5.03 44.70 -27.00
N THR A 30 -6.10 43.90 -26.94
CA THR A 30 -6.11 42.54 -26.38
C THR A 30 -5.09 41.65 -27.12
N ALA A 31 -3.90 41.50 -26.57
CA ALA A 31 -3.02 40.38 -26.89
C ALA A 31 -3.41 39.18 -26.01
N GLY A 32 -3.58 38.00 -26.61
CA GLY A 32 -3.96 36.79 -25.89
C GLY A 32 -2.94 36.42 -24.83
N ARG A 33 -3.30 36.54 -23.55
CA ARG A 33 -2.68 35.72 -22.51
C ARG A 33 -3.33 34.36 -22.60
N ASP A 34 -2.71 33.48 -23.39
CA ASP A 34 -2.95 32.04 -23.28
C ASP A 34 -2.83 31.67 -21.81
N VAL A 35 -3.93 31.24 -21.22
CA VAL A 35 -3.91 30.63 -19.88
C VAL A 35 -3.26 29.28 -20.08
N HIS A 36 -1.93 29.27 -20.07
CA HIS A 36 -1.12 28.07 -20.09
C HIS A 36 -1.41 27.34 -18.77
N ASN A 37 -2.46 26.52 -18.82
CA ASN A 37 -2.94 25.72 -17.70
C ASN A 37 -1.91 24.64 -17.46
N THR A 38 -0.82 25.02 -16.79
CA THR A 38 0.11 24.11 -16.17
C THR A 38 -0.72 23.26 -15.21
N HIS A 39 -1.12 22.09 -15.68
CA HIS A 39 -1.37 20.96 -14.81
C HIS A 39 -0.08 20.72 -14.04
N ILE A 40 0.01 21.37 -12.89
CA ILE A 40 0.96 21.02 -11.84
C ILE A 40 0.59 19.60 -11.48
N TYR A 41 1.27 18.63 -12.10
CA TYR A 41 1.19 17.24 -11.72
C TYR A 41 1.67 17.17 -10.28
N SER A 42 0.71 17.22 -9.36
CA SER A 42 0.91 17.01 -7.92
C SER A 42 1.24 15.54 -7.73
N PHE A 43 2.44 15.16 -8.16
CA PHE A 43 3.05 13.88 -7.92
C PHE A 43 3.20 13.75 -6.41
N ASN A 44 2.22 13.10 -5.80
CA ASN A 44 2.26 12.62 -4.44
C ASN A 44 2.90 11.22 -4.49
N PRO A 45 4.23 11.07 -4.33
CA PRO A 45 4.86 9.77 -4.27
C PRO A 45 4.33 9.06 -3.02
N HIS A 46 3.42 8.12 -3.24
CA HIS A 46 3.41 6.96 -2.37
C HIS A 46 4.59 6.11 -2.83
N PRO A 47 5.65 5.91 -2.03
CA PRO A 47 6.92 5.36 -2.52
C PRO A 47 6.78 3.94 -3.07
N ILE A 48 5.82 3.17 -2.54
CA ILE A 48 5.55 1.79 -2.95
C ILE A 48 4.16 1.72 -3.59
N ARG A 49 4.12 1.99 -4.89
CA ARG A 49 2.96 1.77 -5.78
C ARG A 49 3.18 0.54 -6.65
N PHE A 50 2.17 -0.29 -6.78
CA PHE A 50 2.14 -1.53 -7.56
C PHE A 50 0.69 -1.80 -7.98
N TYR A 51 0.41 -2.88 -8.72
CA TYR A 51 -0.97 -3.26 -9.06
C TYR A 51 -1.69 -3.94 -7.88
N GLU A 52 -2.43 -3.17 -7.08
CA GLU A 52 -3.02 -3.65 -5.82
C GLU A 52 -4.10 -4.75 -5.94
N ASN A 53 -4.76 -4.85 -7.09
CA ASN A 53 -5.84 -5.83 -7.29
C ASN A 53 -5.34 -7.27 -7.21
N ASP A 54 -4.08 -7.55 -7.59
CA ASP A 54 -3.49 -8.89 -7.48
C ASP A 54 -3.59 -9.40 -6.03
N ILE A 55 -3.19 -8.60 -5.03
CA ILE A 55 -3.32 -8.97 -3.60
C ILE A 55 -4.79 -9.13 -3.21
N LYS A 56 -5.66 -8.23 -3.67
CA LYS A 56 -7.09 -8.31 -3.37
C LYS A 56 -7.68 -9.64 -3.85
N GLU A 57 -7.45 -10.00 -5.11
CA GLU A 57 -7.96 -11.22 -5.73
C GLU A 57 -7.35 -12.49 -5.11
N ILE A 58 -6.06 -12.45 -4.73
CA ILE A 58 -5.39 -13.53 -3.98
C ILE A 58 -6.07 -13.75 -2.62
N VAL A 59 -6.30 -12.69 -1.84
CA VAL A 59 -6.89 -12.82 -0.50
C VAL A 59 -8.37 -13.19 -0.56
N GLU A 60 -9.12 -12.70 -1.55
CA GLU A 60 -10.51 -13.11 -1.78
C GLU A 60 -10.61 -14.62 -2.05
N CYS A 61 -9.78 -15.17 -2.95
CA CYS A 61 -9.77 -16.61 -3.21
C CYS A 61 -9.19 -17.44 -2.04
N PHE A 62 -8.16 -16.94 -1.35
CA PHE A 62 -7.59 -17.62 -0.17
C PHE A 62 -8.63 -17.82 0.94
N VAL A 63 -9.52 -16.84 1.17
CA VAL A 63 -10.60 -16.96 2.16
C VAL A 63 -11.64 -18.01 1.75
N GLU A 64 -11.96 -18.13 0.45
CA GLU A 64 -12.88 -19.17 -0.04
C GLU A 64 -12.33 -20.60 0.14
N GLU A 65 -11.01 -20.79 0.12
CA GLU A 65 -10.36 -22.10 0.34
C GLU A 65 -9.94 -22.35 1.80
N LEU A 66 -9.95 -21.33 2.66
CA LEU A 66 -9.33 -21.38 3.99
C LEU A 66 -9.85 -22.51 4.89
N ASP A 67 -11.17 -22.75 4.87
CA ASP A 67 -11.80 -23.87 5.60
C ASP A 67 -11.32 -25.23 5.09
N VAL A 68 -11.16 -25.39 3.76
CA VAL A 68 -10.70 -26.65 3.15
C VAL A 68 -9.23 -26.90 3.53
N ILE A 69 -8.40 -25.86 3.46
CA ILE A 69 -6.98 -25.93 3.81
C ILE A 69 -6.81 -26.18 5.31
N GLY A 70 -7.59 -25.54 6.18
CA GLY A 70 -7.56 -25.75 7.63
C GLY A 70 -7.98 -27.16 8.09
N ASN A 71 -8.77 -27.87 7.29
CA ASN A 71 -9.06 -29.29 7.52
C ASN A 71 -7.91 -30.23 7.13
N ILE A 72 -6.98 -29.78 6.29
CA ILE A 72 -5.79 -30.53 5.85
C ILE A 72 -4.59 -30.19 6.75
N ILE A 73 -4.45 -28.91 7.11
CA ILE A 73 -3.33 -28.35 7.88
C ILE A 73 -3.87 -27.82 9.22
N GLN A 74 -3.71 -28.64 10.26
CA GLN A 74 -3.88 -28.22 11.64
C GLN A 74 -2.81 -27.16 12.00
N GLU A 75 -3.04 -26.36 13.04
CA GLU A 75 -2.15 -25.28 13.44
C GLU A 75 -0.71 -25.78 13.72
N THR A 76 0.20 -25.50 12.79
CA THR A 76 1.64 -25.65 13.01
C THR A 76 2.23 -24.29 13.40
N ASN A 77 3.13 -24.32 14.38
CA ASN A 77 3.92 -23.17 14.82
C ASN A 77 5.43 -23.40 14.55
N ASP A 78 5.77 -24.42 13.76
CA ASP A 78 7.14 -24.92 13.55
C ASP A 78 7.65 -24.61 12.13
N PHE A 79 7.16 -23.52 11.53
CA PHE A 79 7.60 -23.00 10.23
C PHE A 79 8.98 -22.32 10.36
N TYR A 80 9.98 -23.09 10.80
CA TYR A 80 11.33 -22.62 11.10
C TYR A 80 12.06 -22.14 9.83
N ARG A 81 12.59 -20.92 9.89
CA ARG A 81 13.42 -20.34 8.83
C ARG A 81 14.82 -20.01 9.34
N PRO A 82 15.88 -20.67 8.82
CA PRO A 82 17.25 -20.28 9.09
C PRO A 82 17.52 -18.80 8.80
N HIS A 83 18.24 -18.13 9.70
CA HIS A 83 18.74 -16.75 9.53
C HIS A 83 17.62 -15.71 9.30
N ILE A 84 16.44 -15.89 9.91
CA ILE A 84 15.40 -14.85 9.93
C ILE A 84 15.82 -13.65 10.77
N GLU A 85 16.57 -13.88 11.85
CA GLU A 85 17.17 -12.86 12.72
C GLU A 85 18.13 -11.96 11.93
N ILE A 86 19.03 -12.56 11.15
CA ILE A 86 19.98 -11.84 10.29
C ILE A 86 19.22 -11.05 9.20
N LYS A 87 18.12 -11.59 8.65
CA LYS A 87 17.27 -10.83 7.73
C LYS A 87 16.65 -9.61 8.44
N ASN A 88 16.17 -9.75 9.67
CA ASN A 88 15.58 -8.66 10.46
C ASN A 88 16.61 -7.55 10.74
N GLU A 89 17.83 -7.91 11.12
CA GLU A 89 18.94 -6.97 11.29
C GLU A 89 19.24 -6.21 10.00
N ILE A 90 19.50 -6.91 8.88
CA ILE A 90 19.80 -6.29 7.58
C ILE A 90 18.68 -5.34 7.13
N ASN A 91 17.43 -5.75 7.31
CA ASN A 91 16.28 -4.96 6.88
C ASN A 91 15.88 -3.86 7.87
N ASN A 92 16.46 -3.82 9.08
CA ASN A 92 16.02 -2.99 10.21
C ASN A 92 14.51 -3.18 10.52
N LEU A 93 14.08 -4.44 10.67
CA LEU A 93 12.77 -4.78 11.25
C LEU A 93 12.92 -4.83 12.78
N SER A 94 12.05 -4.16 13.54
CA SER A 94 12.16 -4.20 15.01
C SER A 94 11.72 -5.54 15.60
N ASP A 95 12.35 -5.95 16.71
CA ASP A 95 11.99 -7.15 17.49
C ASP A 95 10.49 -7.17 17.83
N GLY A 96 9.93 -6.02 18.23
CA GLY A 96 8.51 -5.88 18.57
C GLY A 96 7.57 -6.13 17.37
N CYS A 97 7.99 -5.76 16.16
CA CYS A 97 7.25 -6.14 14.95
C CYS A 97 7.42 -7.63 14.65
N PHE A 98 8.63 -8.20 14.82
CA PHE A 98 8.85 -9.62 14.57
C PHE A 98 8.08 -10.53 15.56
N GLU A 99 8.00 -10.19 16.84
CA GLU A 99 7.12 -10.89 17.80
C GLU A 99 5.65 -10.84 17.39
N HIS A 100 5.18 -9.70 16.86
CA HIS A 100 3.82 -9.56 16.32
C HIS A 100 3.60 -10.44 15.07
N ILE A 101 4.55 -10.50 14.14
CA ILE A 101 4.51 -11.42 12.99
C ILE A 101 4.38 -12.88 13.44
N LYS A 102 5.21 -13.29 14.41
CA LYS A 102 5.18 -14.65 14.96
C LYS A 102 3.83 -14.97 15.63
N LYS A 103 3.25 -14.01 16.36
CA LYS A 103 1.99 -14.21 17.08
C LYS A 103 0.75 -14.23 16.17
N GLU A 104 0.60 -13.27 15.27
CA GLU A 104 -0.67 -13.09 14.53
C GLU A 104 -0.65 -13.70 13.11
N SER A 105 0.53 -13.90 12.50
CA SER A 105 0.62 -14.26 11.07
C SER A 105 1.19 -15.65 10.78
N MET A 106 2.11 -16.18 11.57
CA MET A 106 2.75 -17.48 11.25
C MET A 106 1.76 -18.66 11.18
N ALA A 107 0.67 -18.65 11.96
CA ALA A 107 -0.39 -19.67 11.92
C ALA A 107 -1.18 -19.74 10.59
N TYR A 108 -0.87 -18.88 9.63
CA TYR A 108 -1.38 -18.90 8.26
C TYR A 108 -0.31 -19.28 7.22
N PHE A 109 0.99 -19.31 7.55
CA PHE A 109 2.05 -19.43 6.54
C PHE A 109 1.99 -20.78 5.81
N ASP A 110 1.84 -21.91 6.52
CA ASP A 110 1.63 -23.22 5.91
C ASP A 110 0.35 -23.27 5.04
N LYS A 111 -0.68 -22.51 5.42
CA LYS A 111 -1.97 -22.44 4.70
C LYS A 111 -1.82 -21.65 3.40
N ILE A 112 -1.05 -20.56 3.41
CA ILE A 112 -0.73 -19.76 2.22
C ILE A 112 0.21 -20.54 1.29
N ASP A 113 1.22 -21.24 1.82
CA ASP A 113 2.12 -22.08 1.01
C ASP A 113 1.35 -23.21 0.30
N ALA A 114 0.43 -23.88 1.02
CA ALA A 114 -0.46 -24.89 0.43
C ALA A 114 -1.43 -24.30 -0.60
N PHE A 115 -2.02 -23.13 -0.34
CA PHE A 115 -2.88 -22.42 -1.30
C PHE A 115 -2.13 -22.09 -2.60
N LEU A 116 -0.92 -21.51 -2.49
CA LEU A 116 -0.10 -21.10 -3.63
C LEU A 116 0.53 -22.30 -4.37
N SER A 117 0.74 -23.42 -3.68
CA SER A 117 1.26 -24.66 -4.26
C SER A 117 0.21 -25.53 -4.95
N ASP A 118 -1.09 -25.30 -4.73
CA ASP A 118 -2.13 -26.02 -5.47
C ASP A 118 -2.14 -25.59 -6.95
N ARG A 119 -2.08 -26.59 -7.84
CA ARG A 119 -2.13 -26.39 -9.29
C ARG A 119 -3.40 -25.69 -9.77
N ARG A 120 -4.51 -25.77 -9.03
CA ARG A 120 -5.75 -25.01 -9.30
C ARG A 120 -5.52 -23.50 -9.19
N ASN A 121 -4.57 -23.09 -8.35
CA ASN A 121 -4.29 -21.71 -7.98
C ASN A 121 -3.04 -21.14 -8.69
N GLU A 122 -2.61 -21.77 -9.80
CA GLU A 122 -1.43 -21.37 -10.60
C GLU A 122 -1.51 -19.91 -11.10
N GLU A 123 -2.72 -19.35 -11.25
CA GLU A 123 -2.91 -17.92 -11.55
C GLU A 123 -2.60 -17.02 -10.34
N PHE A 124 -3.06 -17.39 -9.15
CA PHE A 124 -2.81 -16.64 -7.91
C PHE A 124 -1.33 -16.70 -7.51
N LEU A 125 -0.64 -17.82 -7.75
CA LEU A 125 0.82 -17.91 -7.64
C LEU A 125 1.55 -16.93 -8.57
N LYS A 126 1.07 -16.76 -9.82
CA LYS A 126 1.65 -15.78 -10.77
C LYS A 126 1.43 -14.35 -10.32
N LYS A 127 0.21 -14.02 -9.84
CA LYS A 127 -0.11 -12.71 -9.26
C LYS A 127 0.76 -12.42 -8.02
N TYR A 128 0.91 -13.39 -7.13
CA TYR A 128 1.75 -13.32 -5.94
C TYR A 128 3.21 -13.02 -6.30
N LEU A 129 3.83 -13.83 -7.16
CA LEU A 129 5.23 -13.68 -7.56
C LEU A 129 5.47 -12.39 -8.38
N SER A 130 4.51 -11.98 -9.21
CA SER A 130 4.56 -10.72 -9.95
C SER A 130 4.53 -9.52 -9.00
N THR A 131 3.58 -9.52 -8.07
CA THR A 131 3.38 -8.43 -7.11
C THR A 131 4.51 -8.34 -6.10
N ALA A 132 4.95 -9.45 -5.51
CA ALA A 132 6.08 -9.46 -4.58
C ALA A 132 7.35 -8.91 -5.26
N LYS A 133 7.59 -9.28 -6.53
CA LYS A 133 8.68 -8.74 -7.34
C LYS A 133 8.52 -7.24 -7.63
N GLU A 134 7.32 -6.75 -7.96
CA GLU A 134 7.10 -5.31 -8.13
C GLU A 134 7.34 -4.55 -6.81
N ILE A 135 6.74 -5.01 -5.71
CA ILE A 135 6.92 -4.44 -4.37
C ILE A 135 8.41 -4.40 -4.01
N ASN A 136 9.16 -5.49 -4.20
CA ASN A 136 10.58 -5.51 -3.85
C ASN A 136 11.41 -4.54 -4.72
N ASN A 137 11.10 -4.40 -6.01
CA ASN A 137 11.73 -3.39 -6.86
C ASN A 137 11.47 -1.97 -6.32
N LYS A 138 10.24 -1.66 -5.85
CA LYS A 138 9.93 -0.36 -5.22
C LYS A 138 10.64 -0.20 -3.87
N ILE A 139 10.76 -1.26 -3.06
CA ILE A 139 11.54 -1.23 -1.81
C ILE A 139 12.99 -0.87 -2.11
N VAL A 140 13.65 -1.56 -3.05
CA VAL A 140 15.05 -1.28 -3.44
C VAL A 140 15.23 0.16 -3.92
N CYS A 141 14.30 0.70 -4.72
CA CYS A 141 14.39 2.08 -5.20
C CYS A 141 14.18 3.15 -4.11
N ASN A 142 13.44 2.86 -3.04
CA ASN A 142 13.03 3.85 -2.03
C ASN A 142 13.46 3.48 -0.59
N ARG A 143 14.37 2.50 -0.40
CA ARG A 143 14.72 1.97 0.94
C ARG A 143 15.19 3.07 1.90
N SER A 144 15.88 4.09 1.41
CA SER A 144 16.35 5.23 2.21
C SER A 144 15.26 6.19 2.71
N GLU A 145 14.02 6.10 2.21
CA GLU A 145 12.89 6.90 2.71
C GLU A 145 12.27 6.31 3.99
N PHE A 146 12.59 5.05 4.31
CA PHE A 146 12.12 4.34 5.48
C PHE A 146 13.27 4.12 6.47
N ASN A 147 13.03 4.33 7.77
CA ASN A 147 13.98 3.88 8.79
C ASN A 147 13.83 2.37 9.01
N TYR A 148 12.66 1.97 9.52
CA TYR A 148 12.32 0.60 9.89
C TYR A 148 11.48 -0.13 8.83
N PHE A 149 11.62 -1.45 8.73
CA PHE A 149 10.90 -2.25 7.73
C PHE A 149 9.39 -2.32 8.00
N GLU A 150 8.92 -2.24 9.25
CA GLU A 150 7.49 -2.16 9.55
C GLU A 150 6.79 -0.94 8.92
N LYS A 151 7.54 0.11 8.57
CA LYS A 151 7.00 1.27 7.83
C LYS A 151 6.84 1.02 6.33
N ILE A 152 7.51 0.02 5.78
CA ILE A 152 7.24 -0.50 4.43
C ILE A 152 5.91 -1.26 4.42
N PHE A 153 5.66 -2.13 5.41
CA PHE A 153 4.37 -2.82 5.54
C PHE A 153 3.20 -1.83 5.71
N ASP A 154 3.33 -0.88 6.64
CA ASP A 154 2.36 0.19 6.90
C ASP A 154 2.03 0.98 5.61
N ALA A 155 3.06 1.38 4.85
CA ALA A 155 2.86 2.05 3.57
C ALA A 155 2.13 1.17 2.53
N ILE A 156 2.50 -0.10 2.40
CA ILE A 156 1.87 -1.02 1.43
C ILE A 156 0.40 -1.30 1.80
N TYR A 157 0.12 -1.55 3.08
CA TYR A 157 -1.24 -1.78 3.57
C TYR A 157 -2.16 -0.58 3.29
N ASN A 158 -1.74 0.62 3.69
CA ASN A 158 -2.54 1.83 3.47
C ASN A 158 -2.77 2.10 1.97
N TYR A 159 -1.80 1.82 1.10
CA TYR A 159 -1.98 1.91 -0.35
C TYR A 159 -3.10 0.99 -0.86
N ILE A 160 -3.09 -0.30 -0.48
CA ILE A 160 -4.13 -1.26 -0.89
C ILE A 160 -5.51 -0.80 -0.38
N VAL A 161 -5.59 -0.35 0.88
CA VAL A 161 -6.84 0.03 1.54
C VAL A 161 -7.45 1.31 0.98
N ASP A 162 -6.64 2.36 0.75
CA ASP A 162 -7.10 3.60 0.12
C ASP A 162 -7.54 3.36 -1.33
N ARG A 163 -6.77 2.57 -2.10
CA ARG A 163 -7.11 2.23 -3.50
C ARG A 163 -8.41 1.44 -3.62
N ALA A 164 -8.67 0.52 -2.68
CA ALA A 164 -9.92 -0.21 -2.56
C ALA A 164 -11.09 0.63 -2.00
N ASN A 165 -10.87 1.91 -1.65
CA ASN A 165 -11.85 2.76 -0.95
C ASN A 165 -12.41 2.09 0.31
N TYR A 166 -11.57 1.32 1.03
CA TYR A 166 -11.91 0.53 2.22
C TYR A 166 -12.93 -0.61 1.98
N GLN A 167 -13.29 -0.91 0.71
CA GLN A 167 -14.27 -1.94 0.33
C GLN A 167 -13.62 -3.28 0.00
N PHE A 168 -13.87 -4.29 0.84
CA PHE A 168 -13.31 -5.64 0.75
C PHE A 168 -14.37 -6.69 1.08
N ALA A 169 -14.28 -7.88 0.46
CA ALA A 169 -15.14 -9.02 0.79
C ALA A 169 -14.58 -9.89 1.95
N PHE A 170 -13.43 -9.53 2.50
CA PHE A 170 -12.61 -10.32 3.42
C PHE A 170 -12.06 -9.47 4.58
N ASP A 171 -11.46 -10.12 5.58
CA ASP A 171 -10.78 -9.42 6.67
C ASP A 171 -9.43 -8.83 6.22
N ARG A 172 -9.29 -7.51 6.35
CA ARG A 172 -8.08 -6.76 5.97
C ARG A 172 -6.84 -7.18 6.77
N GLU A 173 -6.97 -7.85 7.91
CA GLU A 173 -5.81 -8.40 8.63
C GLU A 173 -5.01 -9.39 7.75
N LEU A 174 -5.68 -10.13 6.86
CA LEU A 174 -5.02 -11.05 5.92
C LEU A 174 -4.08 -10.34 4.94
N ILE A 175 -4.27 -9.03 4.68
CA ILE A 175 -3.31 -8.23 3.90
C ILE A 175 -1.96 -8.18 4.63
N TRP A 176 -1.96 -7.94 5.94
CA TRP A 176 -0.73 -7.97 6.74
C TRP A 176 -0.12 -9.37 6.76
N VAL A 177 -0.93 -10.41 6.93
CA VAL A 177 -0.47 -11.81 6.89
C VAL A 177 0.27 -12.13 5.57
N PHE A 178 -0.27 -11.73 4.41
CA PHE A 178 0.41 -11.93 3.12
C PHE A 178 1.69 -11.09 2.97
N LEU A 179 1.74 -9.86 3.48
CA LEU A 179 2.97 -9.05 3.48
C LEU A 179 4.06 -9.64 4.39
N HIS A 180 3.65 -10.16 5.56
CA HIS A 180 4.53 -10.87 6.48
C HIS A 180 5.04 -12.18 5.86
N PHE A 181 4.20 -12.93 5.16
CA PHE A 181 4.59 -14.14 4.41
C PHE A 181 5.61 -13.83 3.30
N MET A 182 5.36 -12.79 2.48
CA MET A 182 6.31 -12.31 1.46
C MET A 182 7.67 -11.93 2.05
N TYR A 183 7.68 -11.27 3.21
CA TYR A 183 8.93 -10.91 3.89
C TYR A 183 9.63 -12.15 4.42
N TYR A 184 8.89 -13.03 5.12
CA TYR A 184 9.44 -14.23 5.74
C TYR A 184 10.02 -15.18 4.68
N ASN A 185 9.31 -15.45 3.59
CA ASN A 185 9.82 -16.25 2.46
C ASN A 185 10.91 -15.54 1.63
N CYS A 186 11.26 -14.30 2.01
CA CYS A 186 12.33 -13.52 1.41
C CYS A 186 12.04 -13.11 -0.04
N ASP A 187 10.77 -12.98 -0.42
CA ASP A 187 10.33 -12.41 -1.69
C ASP A 187 10.48 -10.88 -1.71
N ILE A 188 10.28 -10.24 -0.55
CA ILE A 188 10.50 -8.80 -0.33
C ILE A 188 11.57 -8.52 0.73
N GLY A 189 12.19 -7.34 0.62
CA GLY A 189 13.31 -6.91 1.45
C GLY A 189 14.62 -7.57 1.04
N GLU A 190 15.73 -7.09 1.61
CA GLU A 190 17.05 -7.62 1.36
C GLU A 190 17.16 -9.06 1.88
N LYS A 191 17.97 -9.88 1.19
CA LYS A 191 18.20 -11.29 1.53
C LYS A 191 19.54 -11.41 2.25
N TYR A 192 19.60 -12.26 3.27
CA TYR A 192 20.90 -12.78 3.71
C TYR A 192 21.41 -13.72 2.63
N ASP A 193 22.44 -13.28 1.90
CA ASP A 193 23.14 -14.06 0.88
C ASP A 193 24.45 -14.60 1.49
N THR A 194 24.61 -15.92 1.48
CA THR A 194 25.80 -16.60 2.02
C THR A 194 26.95 -16.68 1.00
N THR A 195 26.86 -16.02 -0.15
CA THR A 195 27.91 -16.02 -1.19
C THR A 195 29.13 -15.23 -0.72
N THR A 196 30.09 -15.96 -0.11
CA THR A 196 31.45 -15.51 0.25
C THR A 196 32.48 -16.36 -0.48
#